data_AF-A0A7M2YCQ3-F1
#
_entry.id   AF-A0A7M2YCQ3-F1
#
_cell.length_a   1.000
_cell.length_b   1.000
_cell.length_c   1.000
_cell.angle_alpha   90.00
_cell.angle_beta   90.00
_cell.angle_gamma   90.00
#
_symmetry.space_group_name_H-M   'P 1'
#
loop_
_entity.id
_entity.type
_entity.pdbx_description
1 polymer ?
#
loop_
_entity_poly.entity_id
_entity_poly.type
_entity_poly.pdbx_seq_one_letter_code
_entity_poly.pdbx_strand_id
1 'polypeptide(L)'
;MKKLLIFTLGLFLLTACKKEQENTTNSTEVSKDPNAVSLVQETTKLENEKGEVMAVTYFAQGDNIAVKLEQEGKPEEILIAKKINTKGEPVFANEKMMWEGALGAGGKITDGQGNVTQYREIEKSK
;
A
#
# COMPACT_ATOMS: atom_id res chain seq x y z
N MET A 1 -29.29 -53.33 -38.04
CA MET A 1 -28.03 -53.04 -38.75
C MET A 1 -27.51 -51.69 -38.24
N LYS A 2 -26.26 -51.67 -37.77
CA LYS A 2 -25.55 -50.47 -37.28
C LYS A 2 -25.21 -49.55 -38.45
N LYS A 3 -25.22 -48.24 -38.14
CA LYS A 3 -24.40 -47.12 -38.66
C LYS A 3 -25.25 -45.97 -39.20
N LEU A 4 -25.19 -44.81 -38.54
CA LEU A 4 -24.54 -43.64 -39.11
C LEU A 4 -24.26 -42.60 -38.01
N LEU A 5 -23.02 -42.14 -37.96
CA LEU A 5 -22.56 -40.95 -37.22
C LEU A 5 -22.93 -39.71 -38.04
N ILE A 6 -23.47 -38.67 -37.38
CA ILE A 6 -23.54 -37.31 -37.93
C ILE A 6 -23.06 -36.35 -36.83
N PHE A 7 -21.93 -35.71 -37.12
CA PHE A 7 -21.39 -34.55 -36.41
C PHE A 7 -22.36 -33.37 -36.55
N THR A 8 -22.78 -32.76 -35.44
CA THR A 8 -23.39 -31.42 -35.45
C THR A 8 -22.56 -30.47 -34.61
N LEU A 9 -21.83 -29.63 -35.32
CA LEU A 9 -21.17 -28.41 -34.89
C LEU A 9 -22.21 -27.29 -34.76
N GLY A 10 -22.16 -26.53 -33.67
CA GLY A 10 -22.90 -25.28 -33.49
C GLY A 10 -23.56 -25.20 -32.12
N LEU A 11 -23.52 -24.09 -31.37
CA LEU A 11 -23.07 -22.74 -31.66
C LEU A 11 -22.87 -22.09 -30.28
N PHE A 12 -21.70 -21.53 -30.03
CA PHE A 12 -21.44 -20.71 -28.84
C PHE A 12 -22.34 -19.47 -28.87
N LEU A 13 -23.34 -19.40 -28.00
CA LEU A 13 -24.07 -18.17 -27.73
C LEU A 13 -23.35 -17.42 -26.62
N LEU A 14 -22.33 -16.65 -26.99
CA LEU A 14 -21.79 -15.60 -26.14
C LEU A 14 -22.84 -14.49 -26.07
N THR A 15 -23.55 -14.42 -24.96
CA THR A 15 -24.36 -13.26 -24.58
C THR A 15 -23.41 -12.09 -24.29
N ALA A 16 -23.08 -11.30 -25.29
CA ALA A 16 -22.43 -10.02 -25.10
C ALA A 16 -23.46 -9.04 -24.53
N CYS A 17 -23.44 -8.86 -23.20
CA CYS A 17 -24.06 -7.69 -22.58
C CYS A 17 -23.39 -6.44 -23.16
N LYS A 18 -24.08 -5.75 -24.08
CA LYS A 18 -23.73 -4.38 -24.43
C LYS A 18 -24.11 -3.50 -23.24
N LYS A 19 -23.13 -3.22 -22.37
CA LYS A 19 -23.20 -2.04 -21.52
C LYS A 19 -22.92 -0.85 -22.44
N GLU A 20 -23.91 0.00 -22.64
CA GLU A 20 -23.68 1.31 -23.24
C GLU A 20 -22.60 2.03 -22.43
N GLN A 21 -21.46 2.23 -23.08
CA GLN A 21 -20.39 3.06 -22.58
C GLN A 21 -20.67 4.47 -23.08
N GLU A 22 -21.36 5.24 -22.25
CA GLU A 22 -21.41 6.69 -22.40
C GLU A 22 -19.97 7.20 -22.23
N ASN A 23 -19.34 7.60 -23.34
CA ASN A 23 -18.11 8.37 -23.31
C ASN A 23 -18.44 9.80 -22.86
N THR A 24 -18.61 9.98 -21.55
CA THR A 24 -18.43 11.30 -20.96
C THR A 24 -16.94 11.52 -20.80
N THR A 25 -16.31 12.03 -21.86
CA THR A 25 -14.98 12.64 -21.77
C THR A 25 -15.14 14.00 -21.08
N ASN A 26 -15.35 13.98 -19.76
CA ASN A 26 -14.98 15.11 -18.91
C ASN A 26 -13.50 14.95 -18.58
N SER A 27 -12.63 15.28 -19.55
CA SER A 27 -11.22 15.51 -19.27
C SER A 27 -11.09 16.86 -18.57
N THR A 28 -11.54 16.92 -17.33
CA THR A 28 -10.98 17.88 -16.38
C THR A 28 -9.62 17.30 -16.02
N GLU A 29 -8.56 17.74 -16.69
CA GLU A 29 -7.21 17.56 -16.17
C GLU A 29 -7.12 18.35 -14.86
N VAL A 30 -7.57 17.72 -13.78
CA VAL A 30 -7.20 18.13 -12.43
C VAL A 30 -5.71 17.85 -12.36
N SER A 31 -4.91 18.90 -12.49
CA SER A 31 -3.51 18.87 -12.08
C SER A 31 -3.49 18.38 -10.63
N LYS A 32 -3.23 17.09 -10.43
CA LYS A 32 -3.07 16.51 -9.11
C LYS A 32 -1.73 17.00 -8.61
N ASP A 33 -1.76 17.92 -7.64
CA ASP A 33 -0.55 18.29 -6.91
C ASP A 33 0.06 16.98 -6.35
N PRO A 34 1.28 16.61 -6.78
CA PRO A 34 1.91 15.37 -6.34
C PRO A 34 2.19 15.35 -4.83
N ASN A 35 2.10 16.51 -4.16
CA ASN A 35 2.28 16.65 -2.72
C ASN A 35 0.96 16.78 -1.94
N ALA A 36 -0.20 16.72 -2.61
CA ALA A 36 -1.48 16.79 -1.94
C ALA A 36 -1.67 15.60 -0.99
N VAL A 37 -1.83 15.89 0.30
CA VAL A 37 -2.06 14.88 1.36
C VAL A 37 -3.55 14.62 1.53
N SER A 38 -3.95 13.34 1.56
CA SER A 38 -5.32 12.91 1.81
C SER A 38 -5.35 11.54 2.49
N LEU A 39 -6.54 11.09 2.93
CA LEU A 39 -6.76 9.75 3.51
C LEU A 39 -5.79 9.39 4.67
N VAL A 40 -5.51 10.36 5.53
CA VAL A 40 -4.63 10.20 6.69
C VAL A 40 -5.24 9.21 7.68
N GLN A 41 -4.48 8.17 8.04
CA GLN A 41 -4.87 7.15 9.02
C GLN A 41 -4.54 7.61 10.44
N GLU A 42 -5.12 6.93 11.44
CA GLU A 42 -4.75 7.17 12.84
C GLU A 42 -3.27 6.85 13.09
N THR A 43 -2.62 7.69 13.91
CA THR A 43 -1.22 7.51 14.28
C THR A 43 -1.06 6.36 15.28
N THR A 44 -0.23 5.37 14.94
CA THR A 44 0.13 4.27 15.84
C THR A 44 1.48 4.55 16.51
N LYS A 45 1.57 4.37 17.83
CA LYS A 45 2.84 4.42 18.55
C LYS A 45 3.42 3.02 18.70
N LEU A 46 4.67 2.86 18.30
CA LEU A 46 5.42 1.61 18.36
C LEU A 46 6.66 1.81 19.24
N GLU A 47 7.15 0.72 19.81
CA GLU A 47 8.34 0.69 20.66
C GLU A 47 9.30 -0.42 20.20
N ASN A 48 10.60 -0.19 20.33
CA ASN A 48 11.63 -1.20 20.10
C ASN A 48 12.16 -1.79 21.41
N GLU A 49 13.06 -2.78 21.32
CA GLU A 49 13.62 -3.46 22.50
C GLU A 49 14.46 -2.55 23.41
N LYS A 50 14.81 -1.33 22.97
CA LYS A 50 15.54 -0.33 23.75
C LYS A 50 14.61 0.67 24.46
N GLY A 51 13.29 0.55 24.28
CA GLY A 51 12.32 1.51 24.78
C GLY A 51 12.20 2.79 23.96
N GLU A 52 12.79 2.83 22.75
CA GLU A 52 12.65 3.98 21.86
C GLU A 52 11.28 3.94 21.19
N VAL A 53 10.54 5.03 21.29
CA VAL A 53 9.19 5.16 20.72
C VAL A 53 9.23 5.82 19.35
N MET A 54 8.41 5.31 18.44
CA MET A 54 8.16 5.90 17.13
C MET A 54 6.67 6.02 16.86
N ALA A 55 6.23 7.16 16.34
CA ALA A 55 4.88 7.34 15.83
C ALA A 55 4.87 7.10 14.32
N VAL A 56 3.86 6.36 13.85
CA VAL A 56 3.71 5.95 12.44
C VAL A 56 2.33 6.37 11.95
N THR A 57 2.28 7.12 10.85
CA THR A 57 1.03 7.59 10.22
C THR A 57 1.05 7.29 8.73
N TYR A 58 0.07 6.53 8.25
CA TYR A 58 -0.07 6.23 6.82
C TYR A 58 -1.03 7.23 6.15
N PHE A 59 -0.77 7.61 4.91
CA PHE A 59 -1.60 8.57 4.17
C PHE A 59 -1.42 8.43 2.66
N ALA A 60 -2.31 9.02 1.88
CA ALA A 60 -2.13 9.19 0.44
C ALA A 60 -1.45 10.54 0.15
N GLN A 61 -0.44 10.54 -0.72
CA GLN A 61 0.29 11.72 -1.17
C GLN A 61 0.31 11.74 -2.71
N GLY A 62 -0.48 12.62 -3.31
CA GLY A 62 -0.78 12.57 -4.74
C GLY A 62 -1.35 11.21 -5.12
N ASP A 63 -0.71 10.50 -6.04
CA ASP A 63 -1.07 9.14 -6.45
C ASP A 63 -0.31 8.04 -5.67
N ASN A 64 0.49 8.41 -4.68
CA ASN A 64 1.28 7.47 -3.88
C ASN A 64 0.64 7.17 -2.53
N ILE A 65 1.00 6.02 -1.95
CA ILE A 65 0.82 5.73 -0.53
C ILE A 65 2.13 6.09 0.18
N ALA A 66 2.02 6.82 1.28
CA ALA A 66 3.14 7.28 2.07
C ALA A 66 2.99 6.89 3.54
N VAL A 67 4.11 6.88 4.25
CA VAL A 67 4.17 6.73 5.69
C VAL A 67 5.03 7.85 6.28
N LYS A 68 4.56 8.43 7.37
CA LYS A 68 5.24 9.44 8.17
C LYS A 68 5.77 8.78 9.44
N LEU A 69 7.05 8.95 9.71
CA LEU A 69 7.74 8.40 10.87
C LEU A 69 8.23 9.56 11.74
N GLU A 70 7.84 9.56 13.01
CA GLU A 70 8.22 10.59 13.98
C GLU A 70 8.86 9.95 15.21
N GLN A 71 10.03 10.45 15.60
CA GLN A 71 10.74 10.03 16.80
C GLN A 71 11.21 11.26 17.58
N GLU A 72 11.22 11.15 18.92
CA GLU A 72 11.66 12.26 19.77
C GLU A 72 13.11 12.65 19.47
N GLY A 73 13.35 13.96 19.30
CA GLY A 73 14.67 14.50 19.00
C GLY A 73 15.19 14.24 17.59
N LYS A 74 14.38 13.65 16.68
CA LYS A 74 14.76 13.42 15.28
C LYS A 74 13.83 14.18 14.33
N PRO A 75 14.32 14.54 13.12
CA PRO A 75 13.45 15.05 12.06
C PRO A 75 12.37 14.03 11.69
N GLU A 76 11.20 14.54 11.30
CA GLU A 76 10.17 13.72 10.66
C GLU A 76 10.70 13.17 9.32
N GLU A 77 10.35 11.92 9.03
CA GLU A 77 10.68 11.27 7.77
C GLU A 77 9.41 10.80 7.06
N ILE A 78 9.26 11.20 5.78
CA ILE A 78 8.21 10.72 4.90
C ILE A 78 8.82 9.71 3.92
N LEU A 79 8.22 8.53 3.86
CA LEU A 79 8.64 7.44 2.98
C LEU A 79 7.50 7.08 2.04
N ILE A 80 7.84 6.77 0.79
CA ILE A 80 6.87 6.43 -0.25
C ILE A 80 6.86 4.92 -0.48
N ALA A 81 5.69 4.32 -0.64
CA ALA A 81 5.54 2.91 -0.96
C ALA A 81 6.29 2.55 -2.25
N LYS A 82 7.02 1.43 -2.24
CA LYS A 82 7.83 0.95 -3.38
C LYS A 82 7.41 -0.41 -3.88
N LYS A 83 7.13 -1.34 -2.97
CA LYS A 83 6.78 -2.73 -3.30
C LYS A 83 6.10 -3.42 -2.12
N ILE A 84 5.65 -4.65 -2.36
CA ILE A 84 5.28 -5.61 -1.33
C ILE A 84 6.43 -6.62 -1.20
N ASN A 85 6.83 -6.96 0.03
CA ASN A 85 7.88 -7.96 0.27
C ASN A 85 7.33 -9.39 0.13
N THR A 86 8.21 -10.39 0.27
CA THR A 86 7.83 -11.81 0.13
C THR A 86 6.86 -12.31 1.21
N LYS A 87 6.64 -11.55 2.28
CA LYS A 87 5.67 -11.85 3.36
C LYS A 87 4.32 -11.18 3.13
N GLY A 88 4.16 -10.41 2.05
CA GLY A 88 2.94 -9.64 1.80
C GLY A 88 2.91 -8.28 2.52
N GLU A 89 4.00 -7.84 3.14
CA GLU A 89 4.06 -6.57 3.85
C GLU A 89 4.50 -5.44 2.90
N PRO A 90 3.90 -4.23 3.02
CA PRO A 90 4.32 -3.10 2.23
C PRO A 90 5.70 -2.59 2.66
N VAL A 91 6.47 -2.17 1.67
CA VAL A 91 7.81 -1.60 1.81
C VAL A 91 7.77 -0.15 1.35
N PHE A 92 8.18 0.74 2.24
CA PHE A 92 8.27 2.18 2.02
C PHE A 92 9.73 2.60 2.09
N ALA A 93 10.14 3.57 1.27
CA ALA A 93 11.51 4.08 1.31
C ALA A 93 11.60 5.55 0.91
N ASN A 94 12.62 6.21 1.44
CA ASN A 94 13.17 7.46 0.95
C ASN A 94 14.68 7.31 0.69
N GLU A 95 15.41 8.41 0.51
CA GLU A 95 16.85 8.38 0.24
C GLU A 95 17.70 7.90 1.42
N LYS A 96 17.16 7.95 2.64
CA LYS A 96 17.90 7.68 3.88
C LYS A 96 17.61 6.30 4.46
N MET A 97 16.39 5.80 4.28
CA MET A 97 15.93 4.63 5.02
C MET A 97 14.75 3.91 4.36
N MET A 98 14.49 2.71 4.87
CA MET A 98 13.38 1.85 4.46
C MET A 98 12.56 1.44 5.68
N TRP A 99 11.24 1.42 5.52
CA TRP A 99 10.27 0.89 6.48
C TRP A 99 9.54 -0.30 5.85
N GLU A 100 9.52 -1.42 6.56
CA GLU A 100 8.70 -2.58 6.21
C GLU A 100 7.72 -2.84 7.37
N GLY A 101 6.45 -2.52 7.15
CA GLY A 101 5.42 -2.63 8.18
C GLY A 101 4.05 -2.25 7.63
N ALA A 102 3.01 -2.90 8.14
CA ALA A 102 1.62 -2.63 7.77
C ALA A 102 0.95 -1.70 8.79
N LEU A 103 -0.21 -1.15 8.43
CA LEU A 103 -1.05 -0.36 9.35
C LEU A 103 -1.46 -1.22 10.55
N GLY A 104 -1.32 -0.67 11.76
CA GLY A 104 -1.69 -1.36 13.00
C GLY A 104 -0.84 -2.58 13.34
N ALA A 105 0.27 -2.78 12.63
CA ALA A 105 1.26 -3.81 12.94
C ALA A 105 2.58 -3.16 13.35
N GLY A 106 3.41 -3.92 14.07
CA GLY A 106 4.83 -3.60 14.17
C GLY A 106 5.51 -3.63 12.79
N GLY A 107 6.77 -3.22 12.76
CA GLY A 107 7.54 -3.19 11.51
C GLY A 107 9.03 -2.99 11.78
N LYS A 108 9.82 -3.00 10.72
CA LYS A 108 11.27 -2.82 10.79
C LYS A 108 11.72 -1.60 10.00
N ILE A 109 12.61 -0.83 10.61
CA ILE A 109 13.40 0.20 9.93
C ILE A 109 14.72 -0.42 9.51
N THR A 110 15.14 -0.16 8.27
CA THR A 110 16.52 -0.35 7.82
C THR A 110 17.11 1.01 7.48
N ASP A 111 18.21 1.39 8.13
CA ASP A 111 18.90 2.66 7.85
C ASP A 111 19.81 2.57 6.61
N GLY A 112 20.41 3.70 6.22
CA GLY A 112 21.32 3.78 5.07
C GLY A 112 22.63 2.99 5.23
N GLN A 113 22.95 2.50 6.44
CA GLN A 113 24.09 1.61 6.70
C GLN A 113 23.67 0.13 6.67
N GLY A 114 22.38 -0.17 6.56
CA GLY A 114 21.83 -1.51 6.61
C GLY A 114 21.53 -2.02 8.01
N ASN A 115 21.60 -1.17 9.05
CA ASN A 115 21.22 -1.56 10.40
C ASN A 115 19.70 -1.69 10.47
N VAL A 116 19.24 -2.76 11.12
CA VAL A 116 17.81 -3.07 11.25
C VAL A 116 17.35 -2.88 12.68
N THR A 117 16.26 -2.13 12.85
CA THR A 117 15.58 -1.93 14.14
C THR A 117 14.13 -2.38 14.02
N GLN A 118 13.74 -3.33 14.87
CA GLN A 118 12.37 -3.84 14.94
C GLN A 118 11.55 -3.02 15.94
N TYR A 119 10.34 -2.64 15.54
CA TYR A 119 9.32 -1.98 16.35
C TYR A 119 8.10 -2.88 16.49
N ARG A 120 7.43 -2.79 17.63
CA ARG A 120 6.21 -3.53 17.99
C ARG A 120 5.17 -2.55 18.53
N GLU A 121 3.89 -2.91 18.42
CA GLU A 121 2.83 -2.09 19.01
C GLU A 121 2.99 -2.05 20.53
N ILE A 122 2.83 -0.86 21.11
CA ILE A 122 2.78 -0.70 22.56
C ILE A 122 1.45 -1.27 23.00
N GLU A 123 1.45 -2.45 23.65
CA GLU A 123 0.24 -3.03 24.20
C GLU A 123 -0.39 -2.02 25.18
N LYS A 124 -1.54 -1.46 24.80
CA LYS A 124 -2.35 -0.71 25.76
C LYS A 124 -2.84 -1.74 26.79
N SER A 125 -2.28 -1.72 27.99
CA SER A 125 -2.85 -2.44 29.12
C SER A 125 -4.32 -2.06 29.23
N LYS A 126 -5.21 -3.02 28.99
CA LYS A 126 -6.66 -2.84 29.15
C LYS A 126 -7.03 -2.63 30.62
#